data_AF-T1GTQ1-F1
#
_entry.id   AF-T1GTQ1-F1
#
_cell.length_a   1.000
_cell.length_b   1.000
_cell.length_c   1.000
_cell.angle_alpha   90.00
_cell.angle_beta   90.00
_cell.angle_gamma   90.00
#
_symmetry.space_group_name_H-M   'P 1'
#
loop_
_entity.id
_entity.type
_entity.pdbx_description
1 polymer ?
#
loop_
_entity_poly.entity_id
_entity_poly.type
_entity_poly.pdbx_seq_one_letter_code
_entity_poly.pdbx_strand_id
1 'polypeptide(L)'
;MTYYFNKEEENKFVCPSDRQLSLRAELKTGWSCRKTNNNPLDPAEQEAILQVIRRNEDIESTERERISKLVDRVEQMKQRVVDLGPNNCRFCGTAFNIFTSSRILCNQCHSSVCSKCIINVSSKYAKTPMYLCRICLETREMLKKTGAWFFKGLSGYQVTR
;
A
#
# COMPACT_ATOMS: atom_id res chain seq x y z
N MET A 1 9.67 42.68 47.87
CA MET A 1 9.10 42.77 46.51
C MET A 1 9.84 41.77 45.63
N THR A 2 9.40 40.51 45.63
CA THR A 2 10.01 39.44 44.84
C THR A 2 8.89 38.66 44.17
N TYR A 3 9.03 38.55 42.86
CA TYR A 3 8.02 38.21 41.86
C TYR A 3 7.48 36.78 42.01
N TYR A 4 6.17 36.63 41.90
CA TYR A 4 5.51 35.35 41.60
C TYR A 4 5.87 34.93 40.17
N PHE A 5 6.69 33.90 40.02
CA PHE A 5 6.88 33.23 38.73
C PHE A 5 5.68 32.31 38.47
N ASN A 6 4.91 32.64 37.43
CA ASN A 6 3.80 31.84 36.92
C ASN A 6 4.30 30.46 36.47
N LYS A 7 3.69 29.40 37.00
CA LYS A 7 3.97 28.00 36.65
C LYS A 7 2.90 27.48 35.67
N GLU A 8 2.81 28.08 34.49
CA GLU A 8 1.83 27.68 33.45
C GLU A 8 2.47 27.14 32.15
N GLU A 9 3.77 26.82 32.14
CA GLU A 9 4.45 26.27 30.93
C GLU A 9 4.63 24.74 30.92
N GLU A 10 3.93 23.96 31.74
CA GLU A 10 4.18 22.51 31.90
C GLU A 10 3.36 21.59 30.96
N ASN A 11 2.83 22.10 29.83
CA ASN A 11 1.92 21.35 28.96
C ASN A 11 2.29 21.33 27.47
N LYS A 12 3.55 21.58 27.07
CA LYS A 12 3.95 21.36 25.67
C LYS A 12 4.39 19.91 25.48
N PHE A 13 3.55 19.07 24.87
CA PHE A 13 3.96 17.74 24.45
C PHE A 13 5.10 17.88 23.42
N VAL A 14 6.27 17.29 23.74
CA VAL A 14 7.42 17.22 22.83
C VAL A 14 7.61 15.77 22.46
N CYS A 15 7.68 15.48 21.15
CA CYS A 15 7.94 14.14 20.65
C CYS A 15 9.31 13.65 21.16
N PRO A 16 9.40 12.48 21.81
CA PRO A 16 10.67 11.92 22.26
C PRO A 16 11.62 11.60 21.09
N SER A 17 12.92 11.56 21.36
CA SER A 17 13.88 11.13 20.32
C SER A 17 13.78 9.63 20.03
N ASP A 18 14.21 9.20 18.84
CA ASP A 18 14.20 7.79 18.42
C ASP A 18 14.87 6.86 19.43
N ARG A 19 15.97 7.31 20.05
CA ARG A 19 16.66 6.55 21.12
C ARG A 19 15.75 6.31 22.32
N GLN A 20 14.98 7.33 22.71
CA GLN A 20 14.04 7.22 23.82
C GLN A 20 12.82 6.36 23.44
N LEU A 21 12.37 6.40 22.19
CA LEU A 21 11.27 5.55 21.70
C LEU A 21 11.67 4.07 21.70
N SER A 22 12.85 3.73 21.19
CA SER A 22 13.37 2.35 21.19
C SER A 22 13.51 1.79 22.61
N LEU A 23 14.09 2.58 23.52
CA LEU A 23 14.22 2.17 24.93
C LEU A 23 12.85 1.95 25.58
N ARG A 24 11.86 2.81 25.30
CA ARG A 24 10.50 2.67 25.86
C ARG A 24 9.82 1.40 25.38
N ALA A 25 9.95 1.07 24.11
CA ALA A 25 9.42 -0.16 23.52
C ALA A 25 10.05 -1.41 24.17
N GLU A 26 11.37 -1.39 24.38
CA GLU A 26 12.10 -2.48 25.04
C GLU A 26 11.69 -2.66 26.50
N LEU A 27 11.51 -1.55 27.22
CA LEU A 27 11.04 -1.54 28.61
C LEU A 27 9.53 -1.80 28.76
N LYS A 28 8.79 -1.94 27.64
CA LYS A 28 7.31 -2.01 27.61
C LYS A 28 6.63 -0.87 28.37
N THR A 29 7.32 0.26 28.48
CA THR A 29 6.76 1.49 29.02
C THR A 29 6.08 2.19 27.85
N GLY A 30 4.77 2.39 27.93
CA GLY A 30 3.98 2.92 26.82
C GLY A 30 4.47 4.28 26.30
N TRP A 31 3.81 4.76 25.25
CA TRP A 31 4.21 5.98 24.53
C TRP A 31 3.98 7.27 25.35
N SER A 32 3.19 7.20 26.43
CA SER A 32 2.91 8.33 27.32
C SER A 32 3.97 8.45 28.42
N CYS A 33 4.62 9.62 28.51
CA CYS A 33 5.49 9.98 29.63
C CYS A 33 4.74 10.27 30.93
N ARG A 34 3.41 10.46 30.89
CA ARG A 34 2.60 10.68 32.09
C ARG A 34 2.15 9.34 32.65
N LYS A 35 2.19 9.20 33.98
CA LYS A 35 1.50 8.12 34.69
C LYS A 35 0.10 8.02 34.10
N THR A 36 -0.22 6.91 33.44
CA THR A 36 -1.59 6.62 33.04
C THR A 36 -2.38 6.60 34.35
N ASN A 37 -3.22 7.60 34.59
CA ASN A 37 -4.19 7.49 35.67
C ASN A 37 -5.08 6.32 35.25
N ASN A 38 -4.98 5.20 35.97
CA ASN A 38 -5.78 4.00 35.72
C ASN A 38 -7.26 4.19 36.12
N ASN A 39 -7.70 5.44 36.23
CA ASN A 39 -9.09 5.76 36.47
C ASN A 39 -9.87 5.40 35.19
N PRO A 40 -11.08 4.84 35.33
CA PRO A 40 -11.96 4.66 34.18
C PRO A 40 -12.17 6.01 33.50
N LEU A 41 -12.18 6.01 32.16
CA LEU A 41 -12.54 7.18 31.36
C LEU A 41 -13.96 7.63 31.74
N ASP A 42 -14.17 8.95 31.80
CA ASP A 42 -15.51 9.48 32.02
C ASP A 42 -16.44 9.09 30.85
N PRO A 43 -17.76 8.88 31.06
CA PRO A 43 -18.66 8.50 29.98
C PRO A 43 -18.62 9.46 28.78
N ALA A 44 -18.37 10.76 28.98
CA ALA A 44 -18.23 11.70 27.87
C ALA A 44 -16.96 11.44 27.03
N GLU A 45 -15.85 11.09 27.67
CA GLU A 45 -14.59 10.74 26.99
C GLU A 45 -14.73 9.42 26.23
N GLN A 46 -15.39 8.43 26.82
CA GLN A 46 -15.68 7.14 26.17
C GLN A 46 -16.52 7.34 24.91
N GLU A 47 -17.58 8.14 24.98
CA GLU A 47 -18.43 8.43 23.83
C GLU A 47 -17.65 9.15 22.72
N ALA A 48 -16.78 10.09 23.06
CA ALA A 48 -15.92 10.76 22.08
C ALA A 48 -15.00 9.78 21.34
N ILE A 49 -14.42 8.80 22.06
CA ILE A 49 -13.59 7.74 21.46
C ILE A 49 -14.44 6.85 20.54
N LEU A 50 -15.63 6.44 20.99
CA LEU A 50 -16.53 5.62 20.17
C LEU A 50 -16.96 6.32 18.89
N GLN A 51 -17.12 7.65 18.91
CA GLN A 51 -17.40 8.44 17.70
C GLN A 51 -16.22 8.48 16.74
N VAL A 52 -14.98 8.49 17.23
CA VAL A 52 -13.77 8.37 16.39
C VAL A 52 -13.71 6.99 15.74
N ILE A 53 -13.95 5.93 16.51
CA ILE A 53 -13.94 4.55 16.02
C ILE A 53 -14.98 4.37 14.92
N ARG A 54 -16.24 4.77 15.16
CA ARG A 54 -17.32 4.68 14.16
C ARG A 54 -16.96 5.39 12.85
N ARG A 55 -16.43 6.61 12.93
CA ARG A 55 -15.98 7.33 11.72
C ARG A 55 -14.85 6.61 10.99
N ASN A 56 -13.93 5.98 11.73
CA ASN A 56 -12.86 5.19 11.12
C ASN A 56 -13.41 3.93 10.44
N GLU A 57 -14.37 3.23 11.05
CA GLU A 57 -15.04 2.06 10.47
C GLU A 57 -15.77 2.42 9.16
N ASP A 58 -16.45 3.57 9.11
CA ASP A 58 -17.11 4.07 7.90
C ASP A 58 -16.11 4.34 6.75
N ILE A 59 -14.96 4.94 7.10
CA ILE A 59 -13.86 5.17 6.15
C ILE A 59 -13.30 3.84 5.65
N GLU A 60 -13.03 2.88 6.55
CA GLU A 60 -12.51 1.56 6.19
C GLU A 60 -13.48 0.77 5.31
N SER A 61 -14.78 0.86 5.56
CA SER A 61 -15.82 0.24 4.75
C SER A 61 -15.82 0.78 3.32
N THR A 62 -15.82 2.12 3.18
CA THR A 62 -15.76 2.79 1.88
C THR A 62 -14.47 2.46 1.13
N GLU A 63 -13.35 2.42 1.84
CA GLU A 63 -12.04 2.10 1.27
C GLU A 63 -11.99 0.65 0.78
N ARG A 64 -12.61 -0.28 1.52
CA ARG A 64 -12.72 -1.68 1.09
C ARG A 64 -13.43 -1.82 -0.24
N GLU A 65 -14.54 -1.09 -0.45
CA GLU A 65 -15.26 -1.10 -1.72
C GLU A 65 -14.41 -0.52 -2.86
N ARG A 66 -13.68 0.57 -2.60
CA ARG A 66 -12.77 1.17 -3.56
C ARG A 66 -11.64 0.22 -3.96
N ILE A 67 -11.05 -0.48 -2.99
CA ILE A 67 -10.01 -1.49 -3.22
C ILE A 67 -10.58 -2.64 -4.06
N SER A 68 -11.79 -3.13 -3.73
CA SER A 68 -12.47 -4.19 -4.50
C SER A 68 -12.50 -3.87 -5.99
N LYS A 69 -12.96 -2.67 -6.37
CA LYS A 69 -13.05 -2.23 -7.77
C LYS A 69 -11.69 -2.22 -8.48
N LEU A 70 -10.61 -1.88 -7.77
CA LEU A 70 -9.25 -1.92 -8.33
C LEU A 70 -8.75 -3.36 -8.52
N VAL A 71 -9.04 -4.24 -7.57
CA VAL A 71 -8.70 -5.67 -7.66
C VAL A 71 -9.46 -6.32 -8.82
N ASP A 72 -10.78 -6.10 -8.89
CA ASP A 72 -11.65 -6.64 -9.94
C ASP A 72 -11.16 -6.26 -11.34
N ARG A 73 -10.71 -5.02 -11.52
CA ARG A 73 -10.14 -4.56 -12.79
C ARG A 73 -8.90 -5.37 -13.19
N VAL A 74 -8.00 -5.63 -12.26
CA VAL A 74 -6.79 -6.43 -12.51
C VAL A 74 -7.16 -7.89 -12.79
N GLU A 75 -8.07 -8.47 -12.02
CA GLU A 75 -8.55 -9.84 -12.22
C GLU A 75 -9.25 -10.02 -13.57
N GLN A 76 -10.09 -9.07 -13.98
CA GLN A 76 -10.69 -9.06 -15.31
C GLN A 76 -9.65 -8.96 -16.44
N MET A 77 -8.51 -8.29 -16.21
CA MET A 77 -7.42 -8.27 -17.18
C MET A 77 -6.72 -9.64 -17.26
N LYS A 78 -6.54 -10.33 -16.13
CA LYS A 78 -5.98 -11.68 -16.08
C LYS A 78 -6.89 -12.71 -16.74
N GLN A 79 -8.20 -12.65 -16.48
CA GLN A 79 -9.20 -13.56 -17.04
C GLN A 79 -9.35 -13.41 -18.56
N ARG A 80 -9.16 -12.19 -19.10
CA ARG A 80 -9.20 -11.93 -20.55
C ARG A 80 -8.01 -12.48 -21.31
N VAL A 81 -6.99 -13.00 -20.62
CA VAL A 81 -5.85 -13.59 -21.29
C VAL A 81 -6.18 -14.96 -21.86
N VAL A 82 -5.81 -15.18 -23.11
CA VAL A 82 -5.84 -16.49 -23.75
C VAL A 82 -4.44 -17.11 -23.66
N ASP A 83 -4.29 -18.20 -22.92
CA ASP A 83 -3.03 -18.95 -22.84
C ASP A 83 -2.85 -19.85 -24.08
N LEU A 84 -2.44 -19.22 -25.18
CA LEU A 84 -2.19 -19.87 -26.48
C LEU A 84 -0.76 -20.43 -26.61
N GLY A 85 -0.02 -20.51 -25.50
CA GLY A 85 1.36 -21.01 -25.47
C GLY A 85 2.44 -19.95 -25.71
N PRO A 86 3.72 -20.36 -25.76
CA PRO A 86 4.87 -19.46 -25.73
C PRO A 86 5.09 -18.66 -27.02
N ASN A 87 4.48 -19.08 -28.13
CA ASN A 87 4.58 -18.43 -29.43
C ASN A 87 3.50 -17.36 -29.65
N ASN A 88 2.74 -17.02 -28.61
CA ASN A 88 1.69 -16.02 -28.68
C ASN A 88 1.89 -14.96 -27.60
N CYS A 89 1.47 -13.74 -27.89
CA CYS A 89 1.49 -12.67 -26.92
C CYS A 89 0.51 -12.98 -25.77
N ARG A 90 1.03 -13.05 -24.54
CA ARG A 90 0.26 -13.28 -23.30
C ARG A 90 -0.84 -12.25 -23.04
N PHE A 91 -0.93 -11.12 -23.74
CA PHE A 91 -2.03 -10.18 -23.54
C PHE A 91 -3.10 -10.28 -24.63
N CYS A 92 -2.73 -10.06 -25.89
CA CYS A 92 -3.67 -10.03 -27.02
C CYS A 92 -3.77 -11.32 -27.83
N GLY A 93 -3.00 -12.37 -27.51
CA GLY A 93 -3.02 -13.66 -28.20
C GLY A 93 -2.35 -13.68 -29.59
N THR A 94 -1.88 -12.55 -30.11
CA THR A 94 -1.22 -12.48 -31.43
C THR A 94 0.01 -13.39 -31.48
N ALA A 95 0.07 -14.25 -32.50
CA ALA A 95 1.21 -15.14 -32.72
C ALA A 95 2.49 -14.36 -33.08
N PHE A 96 3.63 -14.88 -32.65
CA PHE A 96 4.96 -14.41 -33.05
C PHE A 96 5.40 -15.19 -34.28
N ASN A 97 5.46 -14.51 -35.41
CA ASN A 97 6.01 -14.94 -36.69
C ASN A 97 6.92 -13.85 -37.27
N ILE A 98 7.58 -14.16 -38.37
CA ILE A 98 8.56 -13.29 -39.05
C ILE A 98 7.96 -11.92 -39.46
N PHE A 99 6.64 -11.86 -39.68
CA PHE A 99 5.92 -10.65 -40.09
C PHE A 99 5.31 -9.86 -38.92
N THR A 100 5.28 -10.44 -37.72
CA THR A 100 4.70 -9.82 -36.53
C THR A 100 5.77 -9.25 -35.61
N SER A 101 5.36 -8.42 -34.66
CA SER A 101 6.25 -7.74 -33.72
C SER A 101 7.14 -8.71 -32.94
N SER A 102 8.34 -8.23 -32.59
CA SER A 102 9.32 -8.97 -31.80
C SER A 102 8.74 -9.47 -30.47
N ARG A 103 9.21 -10.66 -30.07
CA ARG A 103 8.92 -11.29 -28.79
C ARG A 103 9.73 -10.62 -27.69
N ILE A 104 9.07 -9.96 -26.75
CA ILE A 104 9.72 -9.30 -25.60
C ILE A 104 9.23 -9.94 -24.31
N LEU A 105 10.15 -10.19 -23.36
CA LEU A 105 9.80 -10.78 -22.07
C LEU A 105 9.47 -9.70 -21.05
N CYS A 106 8.39 -9.91 -20.29
CA CYS A 106 8.08 -9.10 -19.12
C CYS A 106 9.08 -9.38 -17.99
N ASN A 107 9.68 -8.34 -17.40
CA ASN A 107 10.64 -8.51 -16.30
C ASN A 107 10.01 -9.04 -15.00
N GLN A 108 8.68 -9.02 -14.86
CA GLN A 108 7.97 -9.44 -13.66
C GLN A 108 7.42 -10.87 -13.75
N CYS A 109 6.71 -11.20 -14.83
CA CYS A 109 6.06 -12.51 -14.99
C CYS A 109 6.76 -13.42 -16.01
N HIS A 110 7.83 -12.95 -16.65
CA HIS A 110 8.60 -13.68 -17.66
C HIS A 110 7.80 -14.19 -18.87
N SER A 111 6.55 -13.77 -19.02
CA SER A 111 5.71 -14.12 -20.16
C SER A 111 6.10 -13.31 -21.40
N SER A 112 5.82 -13.89 -22.57
CA SER A 112 6.14 -13.30 -23.87
C SER A 112 5.04 -12.35 -24.34
N VAL A 113 5.41 -11.14 -24.75
CA VAL A 113 4.49 -10.05 -25.05
C VAL A 113 4.94 -9.33 -26.31
N CYS A 114 3.99 -8.92 -27.17
CA CYS A 114 4.29 -8.14 -28.36
C CYS A 114 4.62 -6.68 -28.01
N SER A 115 5.27 -5.96 -28.93
CA SER A 115 5.66 -4.55 -28.75
C SER A 115 4.50 -3.60 -28.42
N LYS A 116 3.26 -3.94 -28.80
CA LYS A 116 2.05 -3.13 -28.48
C LYS A 116 1.53 -3.34 -27.05
N CYS A 117 1.86 -4.49 -26.46
CA CYS A 117 1.35 -4.92 -25.15
C CYS A 117 2.39 -4.83 -24.03
N ILE A 118 3.66 -4.57 -24.39
CA ILE A 118 4.74 -4.32 -23.45
C ILE A 118 4.91 -2.80 -23.25
N ILE A 119 5.30 -2.39 -22.04
CA ILE A 119 5.53 -0.99 -21.68
C ILE A 119 6.92 -0.87 -21.07
N ASN A 120 7.71 0.08 -21.56
CA ASN A 120 8.99 0.44 -20.97
C ASN A 120 8.75 1.36 -19.76
N VAL A 121 9.15 0.92 -18.56
CA VAL A 121 8.99 1.63 -17.28
C VAL A 121 10.33 2.05 -16.67
N SER A 122 11.38 2.10 -17.48
CA SER A 122 12.73 2.47 -17.04
C SER A 122 12.76 3.90 -16.51
N SER A 123 13.38 4.09 -15.35
CA SER A 123 13.72 5.42 -14.84
C SER A 123 14.91 6.00 -15.62
N LYS A 124 15.03 7.33 -15.65
CA LYS A 124 16.19 8.03 -16.25
C LYS A 124 17.54 7.56 -15.68
N TYR A 125 17.54 7.04 -14.45
CA TYR A 125 18.73 6.56 -13.75
C TYR A 125 18.91 5.04 -13.82
N ALA A 126 17.99 4.31 -14.45
CA ALA A 126 18.07 2.86 -14.55
C ALA A 126 19.16 2.46 -15.55
N LYS A 127 20.14 1.68 -15.09
CA LYS A 127 21.21 1.13 -15.96
C LYS A 127 20.70 0.12 -16.98
N THR A 128 19.58 -0.54 -16.68
CA THR A 128 18.97 -1.56 -17.52
C THR A 128 17.52 -1.21 -17.81
N PRO A 129 17.05 -1.43 -19.06
CA PRO A 129 15.67 -1.14 -19.38
C PRO A 129 14.74 -2.15 -18.70
N MET A 130 13.68 -1.65 -18.07
CA MET A 130 12.64 -2.45 -17.43
C MET A 130 11.37 -2.43 -18.28
N TYR A 131 10.92 -3.60 -18.71
CA TYR A 131 9.72 -3.83 -19.50
C TYR A 131 8.69 -4.61 -18.69
N LEU A 132 7.48 -4.08 -18.62
CA LEU A 132 6.35 -4.75 -17.98
C LEU A 132 5.22 -4.97 -18.98
N CYS A 133 4.55 -6.12 -18.88
CA CYS A 133 3.30 -6.32 -19.58
C CYS A 133 2.21 -5.44 -18.95
N ARG A 134 1.15 -5.15 -19.70
CA ARG A 134 0.00 -4.36 -19.21
C ARG A 134 -0.58 -4.87 -17.88
N ILE A 135 -0.65 -6.19 -17.69
CA ILE A 135 -1.18 -6.79 -16.45
C ILE A 135 -0.25 -6.53 -15.26
N CYS A 136 1.06 -6.78 -15.41
CA CYS A 136 2.03 -6.52 -14.34
C CYS A 136 2.13 -5.03 -14.01
N LEU A 137 2.02 -4.16 -15.01
CA LEU A 137 1.96 -2.72 -14.78
C LEU A 137 0.70 -2.34 -13.99
N GLU A 138 -0.49 -2.78 -14.41
CA GLU A 138 -1.75 -2.47 -13.72
C GLU A 138 -1.74 -3.03 -12.28
N THR A 139 -1.21 -4.24 -12.09
CA THR A 139 -1.03 -4.84 -10.77
C THR A 139 -0.15 -3.95 -9.89
N ARG A 140 0.96 -3.43 -10.41
CA ARG A 140 1.85 -2.52 -9.67
C ARG A 140 1.16 -1.21 -9.32
N GLU A 141 0.38 -0.62 -10.23
CA GLU A 141 -0.37 0.60 -9.95
C GLU A 141 -1.49 0.37 -8.94
N MET A 142 -2.16 -0.78 -8.99
CA MET A 142 -3.13 -1.19 -7.96
C MET A 142 -2.45 -1.23 -6.59
N LEU A 143 -1.31 -1.92 -6.46
CA LEU A 143 -0.58 -2.02 -5.19
C LEU A 143 -0.15 -0.65 -4.63
N LYS A 144 0.18 0.32 -5.48
CA LYS A 144 0.45 1.70 -5.05
C LYS A 144 -0.81 2.39 -4.52
N LYS A 145 -1.91 2.33 -5.30
CA LYS A 145 -3.18 3.00 -4.98
C LYS A 145 -3.86 2.45 -3.74
N THR A 146 -3.62 1.18 -3.40
CA THR A 146 -4.21 0.52 -2.23
C THR A 146 -3.30 0.53 -1.01
N GLY A 147 -2.07 1.05 -1.12
CA GLY A 147 -1.07 0.99 -0.05
C GLY A 147 -0.51 -0.41 0.20
N ALA A 148 -0.90 -1.42 -0.58
CA ALA A 148 -0.44 -2.80 -0.41
C ALA A 148 1.08 -2.96 -0.59
N TRP A 149 1.75 -2.03 -1.27
CA TRP A 149 3.21 -1.98 -1.34
C TRP A 149 3.87 -1.82 0.04
N PHE A 150 3.21 -1.13 0.97
CA PHE A 150 3.70 -0.89 2.33
C PHE A 150 3.47 -2.13 3.21
N PHE A 151 2.26 -2.69 3.17
CA PHE A 151 1.88 -3.86 3.97
C PHE A 151 2.29 -5.20 3.35
N LYS A 152 2.95 -5.19 2.19
CA LYS A 152 3.32 -6.38 1.40
C LYS A 152 2.14 -7.31 1.08
N GLY A 153 0.93 -6.75 1.00
CA GLY A 153 -0.31 -7.48 0.78
C GLY A 153 -1.53 -6.56 0.91
N LEU A 154 -2.67 -7.01 0.38
CA LEU A 154 -3.95 -6.36 0.64
C LEU A 154 -4.50 -6.94 1.96
N SER A 155 -4.55 -6.13 3.01
CA SER A 155 -5.20 -6.50 4.27
C SER A 155 -6.68 -6.83 4.00
N GLY A 156 -7.03 -8.11 4.06
CA GLY A 156 -8.39 -8.61 3.82
C GLY A 156 -8.68 -9.15 2.40
N TYR A 157 -7.72 -9.11 1.48
CA TYR A 157 -7.85 -9.68 0.13
C TYR A 157 -6.72 -10.68 -0.13
N GLN A 158 -7.04 -11.98 -0.17
CA GLN A 158 -6.08 -12.99 -0.60
C GLN A 158 -5.86 -12.86 -2.11
N VAL A 159 -4.77 -12.23 -2.52
CA VAL A 159 -4.30 -12.30 -3.91
C VAL A 159 -3.68 -13.68 -4.10
N THR A 160 -4.45 -14.62 -4.66
CA THR A 160 -3.90 -15.90 -5.09
C THR A 160 -2.81 -15.66 -6.14
N ARG A 161 -1.63 -16.20 -5.83
CA ARG A 161 -0.39 -16.02 -6.58
C ARG A 161 -0.38 -16.85 -7.86
#